data_AF-G0MID5-F1
#
_entry.id   AF-G0MID5-F1
#
_cell.length_a   1.000
_cell.length_b   1.000
_cell.length_c   1.000
_cell.angle_alpha   90.00
_cell.angle_beta   90.00
_cell.angle_gamma   90.00
#
_symmetry.space_group_name_H-M   'P 1'
#
loop_
_entity.id
_entity.type
_entity.pdbx_description
1 polymer ?
#
loop_
_entity_poly.entity_id
_entity_poly.type
_entity_poly.pdbx_seq_one_letter_code
_entity_poly.pdbx_strand_id
1 'polypeptide(L)'
;MSQSVVRMRPAHGNNNNNGTTSNKMGGPDRLKRKGASDEGLPTKKAKEEIEKPTSSKTIPTPEIMGIHTPMDPDYRRLPKGFVLGDLAREKFAGIVLADLHDRYEIQIYCRLFEHFAYYPYYKPVEDTWISAHDHAVGEIIKFRTPPSVVMSRARAARNSADN
;
A
#
# COMPACT_ATOMS: atom_id res chain seq x y z
N MET A 1 49.20 -3.58 -45.95
CA MET A 1 48.65 -2.21 -45.84
C MET A 1 48.30 -1.98 -44.38
N SER A 2 49.11 -1.17 -43.68
CA SER A 2 48.91 -0.74 -42.30
C SER A 2 47.77 0.26 -42.21
N GLN A 3 46.93 0.14 -41.18
CA GLN A 3 46.22 1.29 -40.63
C GLN A 3 46.32 1.25 -39.10
N SER A 4 47.16 2.14 -38.60
CA SER A 4 47.26 2.58 -37.21
C SER A 4 46.25 3.69 -36.97
N VAL A 5 45.39 3.54 -35.95
CA VAL A 5 44.57 4.65 -35.44
C VAL A 5 44.82 4.77 -33.93
N VAL A 6 45.47 5.87 -33.58
CA VAL A 6 45.73 6.33 -32.22
C VAL A 6 44.50 7.14 -31.73
N ARG A 7 44.00 6.87 -30.53
CA ARG A 7 43.25 7.82 -29.69
C ARG A 7 43.31 7.35 -28.23
N MET A 8 44.27 7.89 -27.46
CA MET A 8 44.11 8.97 -26.47
C MET A 8 43.32 8.56 -25.21
N ARG A 9 44.05 8.31 -24.11
CA ARG A 9 43.55 8.36 -22.73
C ARG A 9 43.50 9.81 -22.24
N PRO A 10 42.66 10.12 -21.25
CA PRO A 10 43.08 11.01 -20.16
C PRO A 10 43.21 10.23 -18.86
N ALA A 11 44.30 10.53 -18.15
CA ALA A 11 44.56 10.18 -16.77
C ALA A 11 44.58 11.47 -15.93
N HIS A 12 44.19 11.33 -14.66
CA HIS A 12 44.50 12.18 -13.50
C HIS A 12 43.76 13.50 -13.26
N GLY A 13 43.33 13.68 -12.01
CA GLY A 13 42.87 14.95 -11.45
C GLY A 13 42.10 14.82 -10.13
N ASN A 14 42.72 14.26 -9.09
CA ASN A 14 42.22 14.22 -7.71
C ASN A 14 42.34 15.61 -7.04
N ASN A 15 41.34 16.08 -6.29
CA ASN A 15 41.59 16.73 -4.98
C ASN A 15 40.32 17.04 -4.15
N ASN A 16 40.32 16.47 -2.95
CA ASN A 16 39.64 16.94 -1.75
C ASN A 16 39.96 18.42 -1.43
N ASN A 17 39.02 19.16 -0.83
CA ASN A 17 39.16 19.51 0.58
C ASN A 17 37.96 20.23 1.20
N ASN A 18 37.74 19.81 2.45
CA ASN A 18 36.88 20.34 3.49
C ASN A 18 37.22 21.80 3.84
N GLY A 19 36.21 22.60 4.16
CA GLY A 19 36.35 23.96 4.68
C GLY A 19 35.27 24.27 5.71
N THR A 20 35.46 23.82 6.94
CA THR A 20 34.78 24.23 8.17
C THR A 20 34.98 25.74 8.40
N THR A 21 33.92 26.49 8.77
CA THR A 21 33.82 27.20 10.08
C THR A 21 32.64 28.20 10.13
N SER A 22 31.86 28.07 11.21
CA SER A 22 31.28 29.12 12.06
C SER A 22 30.44 30.25 11.45
N ASN A 23 29.14 30.27 11.80
CA ASN A 23 28.63 31.36 12.64
C ASN A 23 27.38 30.95 13.43
N LYS A 24 27.48 31.04 14.75
CA LYS A 24 26.37 31.09 15.71
C LYS A 24 25.68 32.45 15.58
N MET A 25 24.36 32.50 15.83
CA MET A 25 23.61 33.49 16.64
C MET A 25 22.19 33.70 16.08
N GLY A 26 21.17 33.50 16.91
CA GLY A 26 19.77 33.84 16.62
C GLY A 26 18.79 32.86 17.25
N GLY A 27 18.36 33.14 18.48
CA GLY A 27 17.60 32.21 19.34
C GLY A 27 16.17 31.87 18.86
N PRO A 28 15.54 30.83 19.44
CA PRO A 28 14.15 30.52 19.17
C PRO A 28 13.25 31.57 19.85
N ASP A 29 12.53 32.32 19.02
CA ASP A 29 11.47 33.23 19.44
C ASP A 29 10.34 32.44 20.12
N ARG A 30 10.37 32.38 21.46
CA ARG A 30 9.31 31.76 22.26
C ARG A 30 8.20 32.79 22.46
N LEU A 31 7.16 32.70 21.64
CA LEU A 31 5.91 33.41 21.89
C LEU A 31 5.33 32.98 23.25
N LYS A 32 5.50 33.81 24.28
CA LYS A 32 4.81 33.66 25.56
C LYS A 32 3.36 34.11 25.38
N ARG A 33 2.41 33.17 25.42
CA ARG A 33 0.98 33.51 25.48
C ARG A 33 0.63 33.89 26.92
N LYS A 34 0.07 35.09 27.07
CA LYS A 34 -0.40 35.71 28.31
C LYS A 34 -1.61 34.94 28.83
N GLY A 35 -1.55 34.43 30.05
CA GLY A 35 -2.72 33.89 30.75
C GLY A 35 -3.66 35.03 31.14
N ALA A 36 -4.95 34.82 30.90
CA ALA A 36 -6.03 35.56 31.53
C ALA A 36 -7.12 34.54 31.91
N SER A 37 -7.59 34.69 33.14
CA SER A 37 -8.51 33.83 33.89
C SER A 37 -9.97 33.93 33.43
N ASP A 38 -10.72 32.89 33.83
CA ASP A 38 -12.17 32.65 33.87
C ASP A 38 -13.13 33.80 33.54
N GLU A 39 -14.16 33.49 32.72
CA GLU A 39 -15.57 33.70 33.10
C GLU A 39 -16.55 32.97 32.16
N GLY A 40 -17.32 32.04 32.75
CA GLY A 40 -18.72 31.68 32.46
C GLY A 40 -19.20 31.43 31.02
N LEU A 41 -19.46 30.15 30.69
CA LEU A 41 -20.51 29.78 29.72
C LEU A 41 -21.26 28.52 30.21
N PRO A 42 -22.57 28.57 30.51
CA PRO A 42 -23.43 27.39 30.45
C PRO A 42 -23.78 27.18 28.97
N THR A 43 -23.66 25.98 28.42
CA THR A 43 -24.79 25.05 28.28
C THR A 43 -24.20 23.77 27.72
N LYS A 44 -24.48 22.63 28.37
CA LYS A 44 -24.13 21.29 27.86
C LYS A 44 -24.81 21.11 26.49
N LYS A 45 -24.08 21.33 25.39
CA LYS A 45 -24.47 20.68 24.13
C LYS A 45 -24.20 19.20 24.34
N ALA A 46 -25.27 18.40 24.25
CA ALA A 46 -25.12 16.95 24.14
C ALA A 46 -24.09 16.72 23.04
N LYS A 47 -22.94 16.18 23.44
CA LYS A 47 -21.99 15.64 22.50
C LYS A 47 -22.73 14.44 21.95
N GLU A 48 -23.29 14.57 20.74
CA GLU A 48 -23.44 13.41 19.90
C GLU A 48 -22.07 12.77 19.91
N GLU A 49 -21.98 11.66 20.61
CA GLU A 49 -20.84 10.79 20.55
C GLU A 49 -20.88 10.24 19.14
N ILE A 50 -20.32 11.02 18.20
CA ILE A 50 -19.74 10.43 17.02
C ILE A 50 -18.70 9.50 17.62
N GLU A 51 -19.08 8.23 17.76
CA GLU A 51 -18.18 7.16 18.10
C GLU A 51 -17.00 7.33 17.15
N LYS A 52 -15.89 7.86 17.67
CA LYS A 52 -14.60 7.64 17.03
C LYS A 52 -14.54 6.13 16.86
N PRO A 53 -14.28 5.58 15.65
CA PRO A 53 -14.26 4.15 15.46
C PRO A 53 -13.29 3.59 16.50
N THR A 54 -13.85 2.98 17.54
CA THR A 54 -13.07 2.36 18.59
C THR A 54 -12.29 1.29 17.88
N SER A 55 -10.96 1.32 18.01
CA SER A 55 -10.11 0.26 17.51
C SER A 55 -10.34 -0.99 18.37
N SER A 56 -11.53 -1.59 18.28
CA SER A 56 -11.67 -3.00 18.54
C SER A 56 -10.71 -3.65 17.55
N LYS A 57 -9.79 -4.46 18.06
CA LYS A 57 -8.90 -5.23 17.18
C LYS A 57 -9.82 -6.08 16.31
N THR A 58 -10.00 -5.70 15.04
CA THR A 58 -10.79 -6.48 14.10
C THR A 58 -10.09 -7.82 13.97
N ILE A 59 -10.74 -8.89 14.41
CA ILE A 59 -10.22 -10.23 14.22
C ILE A 59 -10.63 -10.65 12.80
N PRO A 60 -9.70 -11.09 11.94
CA PRO A 60 -10.04 -11.59 10.63
C PRO A 60 -11.05 -12.74 10.75
N THR A 61 -12.23 -12.56 10.17
CA THR A 61 -13.24 -13.63 10.05
C THR A 61 -13.17 -14.26 8.67
N PRO A 62 -13.61 -15.52 8.49
CA PRO A 62 -13.69 -16.15 7.18
C PRO A 62 -14.49 -15.34 6.15
N GLU A 63 -15.55 -14.65 6.60
CA GLU A 63 -16.38 -13.77 5.76
C GLU A 63 -15.60 -12.55 5.27
N ILE A 64 -14.86 -11.88 6.16
CA ILE A 64 -14.01 -10.74 5.79
C ILE A 64 -12.88 -11.20 4.86
N MET A 65 -12.26 -12.35 5.16
CA MET A 65 -11.16 -12.87 4.36
C MET A 65 -11.60 -13.38 2.98
N GLY A 66 -12.84 -13.88 2.86
CA GLY A 66 -13.30 -14.58 1.66
C GLY A 66 -12.67 -15.98 1.48
N ILE A 67 -12.03 -16.49 2.53
CA ILE A 67 -11.42 -17.83 2.57
C ILE A 67 -12.07 -18.61 3.70
N HIS A 68 -12.94 -19.55 3.33
CA HIS A 68 -13.68 -20.38 4.28
C HIS A 68 -12.94 -21.67 4.64
N THR A 69 -12.01 -22.11 3.79
CA THR A 69 -11.30 -23.38 3.94
C THR A 69 -9.79 -23.11 3.97
N PRO A 70 -9.21 -22.82 5.15
CA PRO A 70 -7.76 -22.64 5.28
C PRO A 70 -7.02 -23.93 4.93
N MET A 71 -5.84 -23.80 4.33
CA MET A 71 -5.03 -24.93 3.85
C MET A 71 -3.61 -24.85 4.40
N ASP A 72 -3.03 -26.00 4.76
CA ASP A 72 -1.65 -26.02 5.26
C ASP A 72 -0.66 -25.62 4.14
N PRO A 73 0.26 -24.67 4.40
CA PRO A 73 1.15 -24.18 3.36
C PRO A 73 2.12 -25.24 2.80
N ASP A 74 2.05 -25.47 1.49
CA ASP A 74 3.09 -26.19 0.77
C ASP A 74 4.11 -25.20 0.18
N TYR A 75 5.19 -24.97 0.93
CA TYR A 75 6.28 -24.08 0.52
C TYR A 75 7.02 -24.55 -0.74
N ARG A 76 6.81 -25.79 -1.21
CA ARG A 76 7.39 -26.27 -2.48
C ARG A 76 6.71 -25.62 -3.69
N ARG A 77 5.46 -25.19 -3.54
CA ARG A 77 4.68 -24.49 -4.58
C ARG A 77 4.92 -22.98 -4.58
N LEU A 78 5.58 -22.45 -3.56
CA LEU A 78 5.87 -21.02 -3.44
C LEU A 78 7.25 -20.68 -4.02
N PRO A 79 7.47 -19.43 -4.46
CA PRO A 79 8.79 -18.96 -4.85
C PRO A 79 9.83 -19.23 -3.74
N LYS A 80 11.05 -19.60 -4.11
CA LYS A 80 12.12 -19.89 -3.13
C LYS A 80 12.34 -18.70 -2.19
N GLY A 81 12.36 -18.99 -0.89
CA GLY A 81 12.55 -17.99 0.17
C GLY A 81 11.32 -17.12 0.46
N PHE A 82 10.14 -17.48 -0.06
CA PHE A 82 8.90 -16.78 0.25
C PHE A 82 8.39 -17.14 1.65
N VAL A 83 7.99 -16.12 2.42
CA VAL A 83 7.45 -16.27 3.78
C VAL A 83 6.03 -15.72 3.79
N LEU A 84 5.06 -16.56 4.17
CA LEU A 84 3.64 -16.18 4.18
C LEU A 84 3.27 -15.29 5.38
N GLY A 85 3.99 -15.40 6.51
CA GLY A 85 3.74 -14.58 7.70
C GLY A 85 2.44 -14.95 8.41
N ASP A 86 1.72 -13.94 8.91
CA ASP A 86 0.43 -14.14 9.57
C ASP A 86 -0.64 -14.58 8.55
N LEU A 87 -1.66 -15.31 9.01
CA LEU A 87 -2.71 -15.88 8.16
C LEU A 87 -2.14 -16.78 7.04
N ALA A 88 -1.05 -17.51 7.32
CA ALA A 88 -0.36 -18.31 6.31
C ALA A 88 -1.27 -19.34 5.63
N ARG A 89 -2.18 -19.96 6.40
CA ARG A 89 -3.07 -21.01 5.88
C ARG A 89 -4.12 -20.45 4.94
N GLU A 90 -4.65 -19.29 5.28
CA GLU A 90 -5.65 -18.56 4.51
C GLU A 90 -5.02 -17.95 3.25
N LYS A 91 -3.84 -17.34 3.39
CA LYS A 91 -3.05 -16.84 2.25
C LYS A 91 -2.72 -17.95 1.27
N PHE A 92 -2.24 -19.10 1.76
CA PHE A 92 -1.91 -20.23 0.90
C PHE A 92 -3.15 -20.79 0.20
N ALA A 93 -4.27 -20.95 0.92
CA ALA A 93 -5.54 -21.33 0.31
C ALA A 93 -5.96 -20.37 -0.80
N GLY A 94 -5.87 -19.06 -0.56
CA GLY A 94 -6.19 -18.03 -1.53
C GLY A 94 -5.27 -18.00 -2.76
N ILE A 95 -3.96 -18.22 -2.57
CA ILE A 95 -2.99 -18.35 -3.67
C ILE A 95 -3.37 -19.51 -4.58
N VAL A 96 -3.76 -20.65 -4.00
CA VAL A 96 -4.17 -21.83 -4.76
C VAL A 96 -5.52 -21.61 -5.44
N LEU A 97 -6.47 -20.98 -4.76
CA LEU A 97 -7.81 -20.68 -5.29
C LEU A 97 -7.75 -19.71 -6.49
N ALA A 98 -6.87 -18.71 -6.42
CA ALA A 98 -6.67 -17.72 -7.48
C ALA A 98 -5.64 -18.14 -8.54
N ASP A 99 -5.11 -19.37 -8.44
CA ASP A 99 -4.15 -19.95 -9.38
C ASP A 99 -2.90 -19.07 -9.63
N LEU A 100 -2.35 -18.51 -8.55
CA LEU A 100 -1.22 -17.59 -8.60
C LEU A 100 0.10 -18.35 -8.60
N HIS A 101 0.95 -18.05 -9.58
CA HIS A 101 2.24 -18.70 -9.76
C HIS A 101 3.42 -17.72 -9.82
N ASP A 102 3.16 -16.51 -10.32
CA ASP A 102 4.19 -15.49 -10.44
C ASP A 102 4.57 -14.91 -9.06
N ARG A 103 5.86 -14.65 -8.88
CA ARG A 103 6.38 -14.16 -7.61
C ARG A 103 5.78 -12.81 -7.22
N TYR A 104 5.61 -11.90 -8.17
CA TYR A 104 5.08 -10.57 -7.89
C TYR A 104 3.58 -10.61 -7.62
N GLU A 105 2.84 -11.44 -8.35
CA GLU A 105 1.41 -11.64 -8.10
C GLU A 105 1.16 -12.18 -6.69
N ILE A 106 1.92 -13.20 -6.28
CA ILE A 106 1.83 -13.75 -4.93
C ILE A 106 2.20 -12.70 -3.88
N GLN A 107 3.21 -11.85 -4.14
CA GLN A 107 3.56 -10.75 -3.22
C GLN A 107 2.45 -9.70 -3.09
N ILE A 108 1.87 -9.28 -4.21
CA ILE A 108 0.74 -8.33 -4.24
C ILE A 108 -0.44 -8.93 -3.50
N TYR A 109 -0.78 -10.19 -3.82
CA TYR A 109 -1.84 -10.94 -3.15
C TYR A 109 -1.67 -10.93 -1.65
N CYS A 110 -0.53 -11.42 -1.14
CA CYS A 110 -0.31 -11.57 0.29
C CYS A 110 -0.40 -10.24 1.03
N ARG A 111 0.14 -9.16 0.46
CA ARG A 111 0.10 -7.82 1.06
C ARG A 111 -1.32 -7.25 1.14
N LEU A 112 -2.07 -7.35 0.05
CA LEU A 112 -3.45 -6.85 0.01
C LEU A 112 -4.35 -7.70 0.89
N PHE A 113 -4.27 -9.03 0.75
CA PHE A 113 -5.05 -9.95 1.56
C PHE A 113 -4.84 -9.70 3.05
N GLU A 114 -3.59 -9.59 3.50
CA GLU A 114 -3.29 -9.34 4.92
C GLU A 114 -3.86 -8.01 5.38
N HIS A 115 -3.67 -6.93 4.63
CA HIS A 115 -4.22 -5.63 5.01
C HIS A 115 -5.75 -5.67 5.13
N PHE A 116 -6.43 -6.17 4.11
CA PHE A 116 -7.89 -6.14 4.04
C PHE A 116 -8.57 -7.24 4.87
N ALA A 117 -7.83 -8.26 5.31
CA ALA A 117 -8.32 -9.25 6.27
C ALA A 117 -8.59 -8.63 7.65
N TYR A 118 -7.85 -7.59 8.05
CA TYR A 118 -8.08 -6.84 9.28
C TYR A 118 -8.94 -5.58 9.05
N TYR A 119 -8.93 -5.05 7.83
CA TYR A 119 -9.62 -3.81 7.47
C TYR A 119 -10.44 -4.03 6.20
N PRO A 120 -11.69 -4.50 6.29
CA PRO A 120 -12.53 -4.81 5.12
C PRO A 120 -12.60 -3.65 4.13
N TYR A 121 -12.65 -3.95 2.83
CA TYR A 121 -12.75 -2.94 1.77
C TYR A 121 -14.21 -2.66 1.41
N TYR A 122 -14.61 -1.39 1.43
CA TYR A 122 -15.93 -0.97 0.97
C TYR A 122 -15.88 -0.47 -0.48
N LYS A 123 -16.85 -0.87 -1.30
CA LYS A 123 -17.01 -0.40 -2.68
C LYS A 123 -18.19 0.56 -2.80
N PRO A 124 -17.97 1.88 -2.84
CA PRO A 124 -19.06 2.86 -2.80
C PRO A 124 -20.01 2.77 -4.00
N VAL A 125 -19.50 2.39 -5.16
CA VAL A 125 -20.30 2.31 -6.40
C VAL A 125 -21.35 1.21 -6.34
N GLU A 126 -21.05 0.10 -5.66
CA GLU A 126 -21.93 -1.06 -5.56
C GLU A 126 -22.62 -1.15 -4.20
N ASP A 127 -22.32 -0.23 -3.29
CA ASP A 127 -22.84 -0.20 -1.92
C ASP A 127 -22.61 -1.53 -1.15
N THR A 128 -21.46 -2.16 -1.37
CA THR A 128 -21.13 -3.47 -0.80
C THR A 128 -19.72 -3.54 -0.20
N TRP A 129 -19.57 -4.39 0.82
CA TRP A 129 -18.28 -4.80 1.35
C TRP A 129 -17.72 -5.94 0.51
N ILE A 130 -16.43 -5.86 0.17
CA ILE A 130 -15.72 -6.89 -0.58
C ILE A 130 -14.82 -7.67 0.38
N SER A 131 -14.74 -8.98 0.17
CA SER A 131 -13.79 -9.83 0.87
C SER A 131 -12.34 -9.47 0.52
N ALA A 132 -11.41 -9.74 1.44
CA ALA A 132 -9.99 -9.50 1.22
C ALA A 132 -9.45 -10.30 0.03
N HIS A 133 -9.91 -11.54 -0.15
CA HIS A 133 -9.57 -12.38 -1.29
C HIS A 133 -10.00 -11.75 -2.62
N ASP A 134 -11.29 -11.41 -2.76
CA ASP A 134 -11.83 -10.89 -4.02
C ASP A 134 -11.19 -9.55 -4.39
N HIS A 135 -10.95 -8.69 -3.38
CA HIS A 135 -10.25 -7.43 -3.60
C HIS A 135 -8.81 -7.66 -4.09
N ALA A 136 -8.05 -8.53 -3.43
CA ALA A 136 -6.66 -8.82 -3.81
C ALA A 136 -6.57 -9.43 -5.22
N VAL A 137 -7.46 -10.36 -5.58
CA VAL A 137 -7.53 -10.95 -6.92
C VAL A 137 -7.88 -9.89 -7.97
N GLY A 138 -8.84 -9.01 -7.68
CA GLY A 138 -9.20 -7.90 -8.56
C GLY A 138 -8.01 -6.99 -8.89
N GLU A 139 -7.18 -6.66 -7.90
CA GLU A 139 -5.97 -5.85 -8.10
C GLU A 139 -4.90 -6.59 -8.91
N ILE A 140 -4.75 -7.91 -8.73
CA ILE A 140 -3.82 -8.71 -9.55
C ILE A 140 -4.27 -8.76 -11.00
N ILE A 141 -5.58 -8.89 -11.26
CA ILE A 141 -6.12 -8.84 -12.62
C ILE A 141 -5.84 -7.48 -13.26
N LYS A 142 -5.99 -6.38 -12.52
CA LYS A 142 -5.60 -5.04 -13.00
C LYS A 142 -4.11 -4.96 -13.31
N PHE A 143 -3.26 -5.52 -12.44
CA PHE A 143 -1.82 -5.59 -12.65
C PHE A 143 -1.43 -6.38 -13.90
N ARG A 144 -2.12 -7.51 -14.17
CA ARG A 144 -1.94 -8.30 -15.40
C ARG A 144 -2.43 -7.57 -16.66
N THR A 145 -3.33 -6.61 -16.52
CA THR A 145 -3.97 -5.95 -17.66
C THR A 145 -3.04 -4.88 -18.26
N PRO A 146 -2.67 -4.99 -19.55
CA PRO A 146 -1.81 -3.98 -20.18
C PRO A 146 -2.47 -2.59 -20.19
N PRO A 147 -1.68 -1.50 -20.06
CA PRO A 147 -2.23 -0.13 -20.06
C PRO A 147 -3.08 0.21 -21.30
N SER A 148 -2.74 -0.35 -22.46
CA SER A 148 -3.49 -0.17 -23.71
C SER A 148 -4.93 -0.69 -23.61
N VAL A 149 -5.13 -1.83 -22.95
CA VAL A 149 -6.45 -2.43 -22.73
C VAL A 149 -7.27 -1.59 -21.75
N VAL A 150 -6.63 -1.09 -20.68
CA VAL A 150 -7.27 -0.19 -19.72
C VAL A 150 -7.77 1.08 -20.42
N MET A 151 -6.93 1.70 -21.24
CA MET A 151 -7.31 2.91 -21.99
C MET A 151 -8.43 2.65 -23.00
N SER A 152 -8.41 1.51 -23.70
CA SER A 152 -9.47 1.12 -24.64
C SER A 152 -10.81 0.96 -23.91
N ARG A 153 -10.84 0.25 -22.78
CA ARG A 153 -12.05 0.10 -21.95
C ARG A 153 -12.58 1.44 -21.44
N ALA A 154 -11.70 2.34 -20.99
CA ALA A 154 -12.11 3.66 -20.52
C ALA A 154 -12.75 4.52 -21.62
N ARG A 155 -12.23 4.43 -22.86
CA ARG A 155 -12.83 5.12 -24.02
C ARG A 155 -14.19 4.52 -24.39
N ALA A 156 -14.30 3.19 -24.40
CA ALA A 156 -15.56 2.52 -24.69
C ALA A 156 -16.65 2.87 -23.67
N ALA A 157 -16.32 2.88 -22.38
CA ALA A 157 -17.25 3.22 -21.30
C ALA A 157 -17.76 4.66 -21.39
N ARG A 158 -16.93 5.61 -21.82
CA ARG A 158 -17.35 7.00 -22.09
C ARG A 158 -18.36 7.05 -23.23
N ASN A 159 -18.05 6.41 -24.35
CA ASN A 159 -18.91 6.41 -25.52
C ASN A 159 -20.27 5.73 -25.27
N SER A 160 -20.35 4.77 -24.34
CA SER A 160 -21.62 4.15 -23.93
C SER A 160 -22.42 4.98 -22.93
N ALA A 161 -21.82 5.94 -22.23
CA ALA A 161 -22.53 6.81 -21.29
C ALA A 161 -23.13 8.04 -21.99
N ASP A 162 -22.64 8.37 -23.18
CA ASP A 162 -23.10 9.50 -24.00
C ASP A 162 -24.25 9.12 -24.97
N ASN A 163 -24.64 7.84 -25.02
CA ASN A 163 -25.79 7.32 -25.78
C ASN A 163 -26.92 6.87 -24.84
#